data_AF-A0A2S7AGD3-F1
#
_entry.id   AF-A0A2S7AGD3-F1
#
_cell.length_a   1.000
_cell.length_b   1.000
_cell.length_c   1.000
_cell.angle_alpha   90.00
_cell.angle_beta   90.00
_cell.angle_gamma   90.00
#
_symmetry.space_group_name_H-M   'P 1'
#
loop_
_entity.id
_entity.type
_entity.pdbx_description
1 polymer ?
#
loop_
_entity_poly.entity_id
_entity_poly.type
_entity_poly.pdbx_seq_one_letter_code
_entity_poly.pdbx_strand_id
1 'polypeptide(L)'
;MVNPHHVAHWYPTAAYLYILGLDMLALAWEYLRRHPDYRLDWMRHRRRSQAAQHAALRWGLRLLEDPALDARDAHPAWLPGNAAVVQLHPDPDPPPDAAVFAFWRIPGHKQLLHDGKGLALIVRSPGHYSRFALAPGLEDGMAVVHAHRGSGDGGAAAPARCHALVPDAALAHAMPRPPPAALLELHTLQALDATLAGASLREVGEGLFGADAVADWYSDGGLRSKVRRLVRRGDALMRGGYRRLAQLPPLEKGRFDKDAKRP
;
A
#
# COMPACT_ATOMS: atom_id res chain seq x y z
N MET A 1 25.01 29.08 3.60
CA MET A 1 24.31 29.36 2.33
C MET A 1 23.42 28.16 2.03
N VAL A 2 22.12 28.30 2.29
CA VAL A 2 21.11 27.27 2.01
C VAL A 2 20.75 27.38 0.53
N ASN A 3 20.85 26.28 -0.22
CA ASN A 3 20.63 26.25 -1.65
C ASN A 3 19.12 26.39 -1.95
N PRO A 4 18.64 27.47 -2.61
CA PRO A 4 17.21 27.79 -2.69
C PRO A 4 16.43 26.96 -3.74
N HIS A 5 17.03 25.93 -4.34
CA HIS A 5 16.41 25.13 -5.40
C HIS A 5 16.63 23.62 -5.28
N HIS A 6 16.61 23.06 -4.06
CA HIS A 6 16.07 21.72 -3.93
C HIS A 6 14.54 21.89 -3.94
N VAL A 7 13.93 21.88 -5.14
CA VAL A 7 12.48 21.70 -5.25
C VAL A 7 12.21 20.32 -4.71
N ALA A 8 12.08 20.23 -3.39
CA ALA A 8 11.93 18.97 -2.72
C ALA A 8 10.62 18.38 -3.25
N HIS A 9 10.71 17.24 -3.93
CA HIS A 9 9.60 16.62 -4.68
C HIS A 9 8.32 16.42 -3.86
N TRP A 10 8.39 16.59 -2.54
CA TRP A 10 7.24 16.54 -1.63
C TRP A 10 6.33 17.78 -1.68
N TYR A 11 6.80 18.93 -2.16
CA TYR A 11 6.05 20.19 -2.09
C TYR A 11 4.75 20.18 -2.92
N PRO A 12 4.72 19.66 -4.17
CA PRO A 12 3.48 19.63 -4.94
C PRO A 12 2.51 18.55 -4.43
N THR A 13 1.44 18.95 -3.74
CA THR A 13 0.36 18.03 -3.29
C THR A 13 -0.26 17.24 -4.45
N ALA A 14 -0.24 17.78 -5.67
CA ALA A 14 -0.68 17.09 -6.88
C ALA A 14 0.05 15.75 -7.11
N ALA A 15 1.33 15.65 -6.72
CA ALA A 15 2.11 14.41 -6.81
C ALA A 15 1.57 13.28 -5.92
N TYR A 16 0.69 13.60 -4.98
CA TYR A 16 0.13 12.68 -3.98
C TYR A 16 -1.34 12.29 -4.25
N LEU A 17 -1.99 12.88 -5.26
CA LEU A 17 -3.42 12.63 -5.55
C LEU A 17 -3.73 11.15 -5.84
N TYR A 18 -2.76 10.38 -6.33
CA TYR A 18 -2.93 8.95 -6.58
C TYR A 18 -3.23 8.14 -5.31
N ILE A 19 -2.83 8.65 -4.13
CA ILE A 19 -3.09 8.02 -2.82
C ILE A 19 -4.58 7.88 -2.54
N LEU A 20 -5.40 8.77 -3.10
CA LEU A 20 -6.85 8.81 -2.85
C LEU A 20 -7.59 7.56 -3.35
N GLY A 21 -6.98 6.79 -4.25
CA GLY A 21 -7.55 5.55 -4.79
C GLY A 21 -6.80 4.28 -4.39
N LEU A 22 -5.82 4.35 -3.48
CA LEU A 22 -5.05 3.18 -3.07
C LEU A 22 -5.81 2.28 -2.11
N ASP A 23 -5.65 0.97 -2.29
CA ASP A 23 -6.06 0.00 -1.27
C ASP A 23 -5.04 -0.07 -0.13
N MET A 24 -5.39 -0.81 0.94
CA MET A 24 -4.56 -0.89 2.14
C MET A 24 -3.18 -1.51 1.88
N LEU A 25 -3.06 -2.43 0.93
CA LEU A 25 -1.79 -3.05 0.55
C LEU A 25 -0.89 -2.10 -0.26
N ALA A 26 -1.47 -1.31 -1.16
CA ALA A 26 -0.78 -0.23 -1.85
C ALA A 26 -0.33 0.86 -0.87
N LEU A 27 -1.18 1.23 0.09
CA LEU A 27 -0.83 2.20 1.11
C LEU A 27 0.30 1.67 2.03
N ALA A 28 0.24 0.40 2.43
CA ALA A 28 1.32 -0.25 3.19
C ALA A 28 2.65 -0.17 2.45
N TRP A 29 2.63 -0.35 1.12
CA TRP A 29 3.82 -0.23 0.29
C TRP A 29 4.39 1.18 0.29
N GLU A 30 3.55 2.22 0.17
CA GLU A 30 4.00 3.60 0.20
C GLU A 30 4.78 3.92 1.49
N TYR A 31 4.31 3.42 2.64
CA TYR A 31 5.04 3.58 3.89
C TYR A 31 6.33 2.74 3.92
N LEU A 32 6.28 1.48 3.48
CA LEU A 32 7.45 0.60 3.48
C LEU A 32 8.59 1.10 2.58
N ARG A 33 8.28 1.51 1.34
CA ARG A 33 9.30 1.95 0.37
C ARG A 33 10.04 3.22 0.78
N ARG A 34 9.51 3.97 1.75
CA ARG A 34 10.12 5.17 2.36
C ARG A 34 11.05 4.85 3.52
N HIS A 35 10.99 3.62 4.04
CA HIS A 35 11.84 3.21 5.15
C HIS A 35 13.32 3.16 4.72
N PRO A 36 14.24 3.86 5.41
CA PRO A 36 15.65 3.91 5.02
C PRO A 36 16.31 2.54 5.05
N ASP A 37 16.05 1.74 6.08
CA ASP A 37 16.61 0.38 6.17
C ASP A 37 16.07 -0.57 5.08
N TYR A 38 14.82 -0.40 4.63
CA TYR A 38 14.29 -1.18 3.50
C TYR A 38 15.07 -0.86 2.21
N ARG A 39 15.29 0.44 1.94
CA ARG A 39 16.07 0.90 0.79
C ARG A 39 17.51 0.38 0.83
N LEU A 40 18.13 0.37 2.02
CA LEU A 40 19.46 -0.20 2.23
C LEU A 40 19.48 -1.71 1.96
N ASP A 41 18.50 -2.45 2.48
CA ASP A 41 18.36 -3.89 2.25
C ASP A 41 18.16 -4.21 0.76
N TRP A 42 17.30 -3.44 0.06
CA TRP A 42 17.12 -3.55 -1.39
C TRP A 42 18.43 -3.38 -2.14
N MET A 43 19.16 -2.29 -1.90
CA MET A 43 20.43 -2.03 -2.59
C MET A 43 21.47 -3.14 -2.35
N ARG A 44 21.54 -3.68 -1.12
CA ARG A 44 22.50 -4.73 -0.74
C ARG A 44 22.16 -6.08 -1.35
N HIS A 45 20.87 -6.41 -1.46
CA HIS A 45 20.43 -7.76 -1.77
C HIS A 45 19.82 -7.94 -3.15
N ARG A 46 19.53 -6.86 -3.91
CA ARG A 46 18.92 -6.96 -5.26
C ARG A 46 19.67 -7.85 -6.26
N ARG A 47 20.97 -8.11 -6.05
CA ARG A 47 21.80 -8.98 -6.90
C ARG A 47 22.05 -10.39 -6.33
N ARG A 48 21.50 -10.73 -5.15
CA ARG A 48 21.80 -11.98 -4.43
C ARG A 48 20.51 -12.69 -4.03
N SER A 49 20.06 -13.66 -4.83
CA SER A 49 18.73 -14.27 -4.73
C SER A 49 18.39 -14.87 -3.36
N GLN A 50 19.27 -15.67 -2.74
CA GLN A 50 18.96 -16.33 -1.46
C GLN A 50 18.99 -15.37 -0.26
N ALA A 51 19.92 -14.40 -0.25
CA ALA A 51 20.00 -13.38 0.79
C ALA A 51 18.84 -12.37 0.67
N ALA A 52 18.39 -12.08 -0.56
CA ALA A 52 17.22 -11.25 -0.83
C ALA A 52 15.94 -11.85 -0.24
N GLN A 53 15.78 -13.18 -0.30
CA GLN A 53 14.59 -13.84 0.23
C GLN A 53 14.51 -13.72 1.76
N HIS A 54 15.60 -13.98 2.48
CA HIS A 54 15.64 -13.78 3.94
C HIS A 54 15.41 -12.32 4.34
N ALA A 55 15.92 -11.37 3.55
CA ALA A 55 15.65 -9.95 3.77
C ALA A 55 14.17 -9.60 3.53
N ALA A 56 13.57 -10.10 2.45
CA ALA A 56 12.16 -9.89 2.13
C ALA A 56 11.25 -10.33 3.29
N LEU A 57 11.50 -11.51 3.87
CA LEU A 57 10.70 -12.06 4.96
C LEU A 57 10.64 -11.12 6.18
N ARG A 58 11.74 -10.42 6.50
CA ARG A 58 11.76 -9.45 7.60
C ARG A 58 10.79 -8.31 7.37
N TRP A 59 10.67 -7.86 6.13
CA TRP A 59 9.77 -6.80 5.69
C TRP A 59 8.33 -7.28 5.43
N GLY A 60 8.06 -8.58 5.65
CA GLY A 60 6.75 -9.17 5.40
C GLY A 60 6.47 -9.41 3.92
N LEU A 61 7.52 -9.49 3.09
CA LEU A 61 7.45 -9.80 1.68
C LEU A 61 8.04 -11.19 1.39
N ARG A 62 7.62 -11.82 0.30
CA ARG A 62 8.25 -13.03 -0.28
C ARG A 62 9.49 -12.68 -1.07
N LEU A 63 9.42 -11.58 -1.81
CA LEU A 63 10.47 -11.03 -2.66
C LEU A 63 10.57 -9.53 -2.37
N LEU A 64 11.80 -9.00 -2.39
CA LEU A 64 11.97 -7.55 -2.30
C LEU A 64 11.46 -6.90 -3.59
N GLU A 65 10.97 -5.67 -3.47
CA GLU A 65 10.43 -4.86 -4.55
C GLU A 65 11.22 -3.55 -4.64
N ASP A 66 11.29 -2.94 -5.82
CA ASP A 66 12.06 -1.71 -6.01
C ASP A 66 11.40 -0.52 -5.30
N PRO A 67 11.99 0.06 -4.24
CA PRO A 67 11.42 1.20 -3.53
C PRO A 67 11.32 2.48 -4.37
N ALA A 68 11.96 2.51 -5.55
CA ALA A 68 11.78 3.59 -6.52
C ALA A 68 10.39 3.59 -7.17
N LEU A 69 9.72 2.43 -7.23
CA LEU A 69 8.38 2.28 -7.78
C LEU A 69 7.33 2.64 -6.73
N ASP A 70 6.39 3.51 -7.09
CA ASP A 70 5.22 3.78 -6.26
C ASP A 70 4.14 2.72 -6.45
N ALA A 71 3.08 2.75 -5.65
CA ALA A 71 2.06 1.71 -5.59
C ALA A 71 1.19 1.57 -6.86
N ARG A 72 1.37 2.46 -7.85
CA ARG A 72 0.75 2.29 -9.17
C ARG A 72 1.51 1.28 -10.02
N ASP A 73 2.83 1.22 -9.83
CA ASP A 73 3.75 0.45 -10.66
C ASP A 73 4.41 -0.71 -9.91
N ALA A 74 4.50 -0.64 -8.58
CA ALA A 74 5.11 -1.66 -7.74
C ALA A 74 4.16 -2.84 -7.46
N HIS A 75 4.74 -4.03 -7.26
CA HIS A 75 4.02 -5.27 -7.00
C HIS A 75 4.58 -6.01 -5.78
N PRO A 76 4.46 -5.43 -4.57
CA PRO A 76 5.03 -6.04 -3.39
C PRO A 76 4.39 -7.41 -3.15
N ALA A 77 5.23 -8.44 -3.18
CA ALA A 77 4.83 -9.82 -2.94
C ALA A 77 4.61 -10.05 -1.43
N TRP A 78 3.55 -9.47 -0.86
CA TRP A 78 3.24 -9.58 0.57
C TRP A 78 3.10 -11.05 1.02
N LEU A 79 3.55 -11.34 2.24
CA LEU A 79 3.32 -12.65 2.84
C LEU A 79 1.80 -12.91 2.98
N PRO A 80 1.37 -14.18 2.88
CA PRO A 80 -0.04 -14.54 3.02
C PRO A 80 -0.61 -14.12 4.36
N GLY A 81 -1.85 -13.64 4.35
CA GLY A 81 -2.53 -13.20 5.57
C GLY A 81 -3.59 -12.15 5.30
N ASN A 82 -3.46 -11.41 4.20
CA ASN A 82 -4.39 -10.35 3.87
C ASN A 82 -5.72 -10.91 3.30
N ALA A 83 -6.84 -10.55 3.94
CA ALA A 83 -8.18 -10.94 3.52
C ALA A 83 -8.62 -10.32 2.18
N ALA A 84 -7.96 -9.25 1.72
CA ALA A 84 -8.25 -8.61 0.43
C ALA A 84 -7.72 -9.38 -0.78
N VAL A 85 -6.86 -10.39 -0.59
CA VAL A 85 -6.38 -11.26 -1.67
C VAL A 85 -7.30 -12.47 -1.79
N VAL A 86 -7.98 -12.59 -2.93
CA VAL A 86 -8.89 -13.68 -3.24
C VAL A 86 -8.12 -14.80 -3.93
N GLN A 87 -8.33 -16.06 -3.53
CA GLN A 87 -7.70 -17.19 -4.22
C GLN A 87 -8.66 -17.73 -5.28
N LEU A 88 -8.16 -17.94 -6.49
CA LEU A 88 -8.91 -18.54 -7.59
C LEU A 88 -8.37 -19.94 -7.85
N HIS A 89 -9.25 -20.93 -7.78
CA HIS A 89 -8.90 -22.34 -7.99
C HIS A 89 -9.78 -22.94 -9.09
N PRO A 90 -9.27 -23.88 -9.90
CA PRO A 90 -10.11 -24.66 -10.80
C PRO A 90 -11.23 -25.34 -9.99
N ASP A 91 -12.45 -25.29 -10.51
CA ASP A 91 -13.56 -26.08 -9.99
C ASP A 91 -13.42 -27.53 -10.46
N PRO A 92 -13.20 -28.51 -9.55
CA PRO A 92 -13.03 -29.91 -9.95
C PRO A 92 -14.33 -30.59 -10.38
N ASP A 93 -15.51 -30.05 -10.03
CA ASP A 93 -16.82 -30.64 -10.35
C ASP A 93 -17.82 -29.52 -10.70
N PRO A 94 -17.63 -28.84 -11.84
CA PRO A 94 -18.39 -27.63 -12.14
C PRO A 94 -19.84 -27.95 -12.54
N PRO A 95 -20.84 -27.24 -11.99
CA PRO A 95 -22.19 -27.28 -12.53
C PRO A 95 -22.26 -26.71 -13.96
N PRO A 96 -23.32 -27.00 -14.74
CA PRO A 96 -23.45 -26.54 -16.14
C PRO A 96 -23.36 -25.01 -16.34
N ASP A 97 -23.66 -24.23 -15.31
CA ASP A 97 -23.67 -22.76 -15.29
C ASP A 97 -22.54 -22.17 -14.42
N ALA A 98 -21.50 -22.95 -14.13
CA ALA A 98 -20.37 -22.52 -13.33
C ALA A 98 -19.72 -21.24 -13.90
N ALA A 99 -19.35 -20.33 -12.99
CA ALA A 99 -18.57 -19.15 -13.37
C ALA A 99 -17.21 -19.59 -13.92
N VAL A 100 -16.82 -19.04 -15.07
CA VAL A 100 -15.53 -19.31 -15.70
C VAL A 100 -14.53 -18.20 -15.39
N PHE A 101 -13.26 -18.58 -15.21
CA PHE A 101 -12.17 -17.64 -15.17
C PHE A 101 -11.90 -17.09 -16.58
N ALA A 102 -12.53 -15.96 -16.91
CA ALA A 102 -12.33 -15.28 -18.20
C ALA A 102 -11.34 -14.11 -18.03
N PHE A 103 -10.04 -14.42 -18.01
CA PHE A 103 -8.95 -13.46 -17.79
C PHE A 103 -9.08 -12.20 -18.67
N TRP A 104 -9.37 -12.40 -19.95
CA TRP A 104 -9.48 -11.31 -20.93
C TRP A 104 -10.70 -10.43 -20.71
N ARG A 105 -11.77 -10.97 -20.12
CA ARG A 105 -13.03 -10.25 -19.85
C ARG A 105 -13.02 -9.45 -18.55
N ILE A 106 -12.03 -9.66 -17.69
CA ILE A 106 -11.91 -8.88 -16.45
C ILE A 106 -11.58 -7.42 -16.83
N PRO A 107 -12.42 -6.43 -16.46
CA PRO A 107 -12.21 -5.04 -16.83
C PRO A 107 -11.07 -4.39 -16.04
N GLY A 108 -10.40 -3.42 -16.67
CA GLY A 108 -9.33 -2.65 -16.05
C GLY A 108 -7.92 -3.11 -16.45
N HIS A 109 -6.93 -2.41 -15.90
CA HIS A 109 -5.53 -2.66 -16.14
C HIS A 109 -5.08 -3.90 -15.35
N LYS A 110 -4.72 -4.97 -16.08
CA LYS A 110 -4.30 -6.25 -15.52
C LYS A 110 -2.78 -6.32 -15.44
N GLN A 111 -2.27 -6.78 -14.32
CA GLN A 111 -0.86 -7.08 -14.10
C GLN A 111 -0.75 -8.49 -13.54
N LEU A 112 -0.04 -9.36 -14.25
CA LEU A 112 0.19 -10.75 -13.88
C LEU A 112 1.68 -10.92 -13.55
N LEU A 113 1.97 -11.41 -12.35
CA LEU A 113 3.34 -11.56 -11.86
C LEU A 113 3.50 -12.86 -11.06
N HIS A 114 4.74 -13.32 -10.93
CA HIS A 114 5.08 -14.46 -10.07
C HIS A 114 5.58 -13.95 -8.71
N ASP A 115 4.87 -14.28 -7.62
CA ASP A 115 5.16 -13.77 -6.26
C ASP A 115 6.27 -14.55 -5.52
N GLY A 116 6.90 -15.51 -6.20
CA GLY A 116 7.87 -16.45 -5.65
C GLY A 116 7.27 -17.77 -5.16
N LYS A 117 5.94 -17.89 -5.11
CA LYS A 117 5.23 -19.14 -4.85
C LYS A 117 4.25 -19.52 -5.98
N GLY A 118 3.58 -18.53 -6.57
CA GLY A 118 2.62 -18.74 -7.65
C GLY A 118 2.32 -17.46 -8.40
N LEU A 119 1.28 -17.51 -9.24
CA LEU A 119 0.84 -16.35 -10.02
C LEU A 119 -0.08 -15.47 -9.19
N ALA A 120 0.21 -14.17 -9.18
CA ALA A 120 -0.64 -13.14 -8.61
C ALA A 120 -1.15 -12.23 -9.74
N LEU A 121 -2.45 -11.99 -9.76
CA LEU A 121 -3.12 -11.09 -10.69
C LEU A 121 -3.62 -9.86 -9.92
N ILE A 122 -3.19 -8.68 -10.34
CA ILE A 122 -3.70 -7.41 -9.85
C ILE A 122 -4.47 -6.73 -10.96
N VAL A 123 -5.70 -6.33 -10.65
CA VAL A 123 -6.60 -5.64 -11.56
C VAL A 123 -6.90 -4.28 -10.99
N ARG A 124 -6.51 -3.24 -11.72
CA ARG A 124 -6.74 -1.85 -11.35
C ARG A 124 -7.84 -1.25 -12.23
N SER A 125 -8.90 -0.80 -11.59
CA SER A 125 -9.96 0.01 -12.18
C SER A 125 -10.02 1.35 -11.44
N PRO A 126 -10.73 2.37 -11.97
CA PRO A 126 -10.80 3.68 -11.31
C PRO A 126 -11.28 3.54 -9.85
N GLY A 127 -10.41 3.90 -8.90
CA GLY A 127 -10.70 3.85 -7.46
C GLY A 127 -10.68 2.47 -6.81
N HIS A 128 -10.36 1.40 -7.54
CA HIS A 128 -10.42 0.04 -7.01
C HIS A 128 -9.22 -0.81 -7.44
N TYR A 129 -8.69 -1.57 -6.47
CA TYR A 129 -7.71 -2.62 -6.69
C TYR A 129 -8.36 -3.95 -6.34
N SER A 130 -8.33 -4.91 -7.27
CA SER A 130 -8.67 -6.31 -7.01
C SER A 130 -7.41 -7.14 -7.12
N ARG A 131 -7.18 -8.04 -6.16
CA ARG A 131 -5.97 -8.85 -6.08
C ARG A 131 -6.33 -10.31 -5.96
N PHE A 132 -5.75 -11.13 -6.83
CA PHE A 132 -6.01 -12.55 -6.93
C PHE A 132 -4.71 -13.34 -6.81
N ALA A 133 -4.76 -14.45 -6.08
CA ALA A 133 -3.75 -15.51 -6.17
C ALA A 133 -4.33 -16.64 -7.02
N LEU A 134 -3.66 -16.97 -8.12
CA LEU A 134 -4.11 -18.00 -9.05
C LEU A 134 -3.49 -19.34 -8.64
N ALA A 135 -4.33 -20.36 -8.50
CA ALA A 135 -3.86 -21.71 -8.27
C ALA A 135 -3.11 -22.24 -9.50
N PRO A 136 -2.10 -23.12 -9.31
CA PRO A 136 -1.45 -23.79 -10.42
C PRO A 136 -2.47 -24.54 -11.29
N GLY A 137 -2.34 -24.41 -12.62
CA GLY A 137 -3.22 -25.09 -13.57
C GLY A 137 -4.57 -24.40 -13.82
N LEU A 138 -4.84 -23.23 -13.23
CA LEU A 138 -5.99 -22.41 -13.61
C LEU A 138 -5.72 -21.72 -14.95
N GLU A 139 -6.55 -22.01 -15.95
CA GLU A 139 -6.45 -21.44 -17.30
C GLU A 139 -7.70 -20.62 -17.67
N ASP A 140 -7.56 -19.75 -18.67
CA ASP A 140 -8.69 -18.98 -19.22
C ASP A 140 -9.77 -19.93 -19.76
N GLY A 141 -11.02 -19.68 -19.37
CA GLY A 141 -12.17 -20.50 -19.74
C GLY A 141 -12.48 -21.67 -18.80
N MET A 142 -11.60 -21.99 -17.84
CA MET A 142 -11.91 -23.01 -16.83
C MET A 142 -12.94 -22.52 -15.81
N ALA A 143 -13.79 -23.42 -15.34
CA ALA A 143 -14.66 -23.14 -14.20
C ALA A 143 -13.82 -22.83 -12.95
N VAL A 144 -14.25 -21.85 -12.17
CA VAL A 144 -13.44 -21.29 -11.07
C VAL A 144 -14.24 -21.16 -9.79
N VAL A 145 -13.63 -21.58 -8.68
CA VAL A 145 -14.10 -21.28 -7.33
C VAL A 145 -13.22 -20.22 -6.69
N HIS A 146 -13.84 -19.34 -5.89
CA HIS A 146 -13.13 -18.31 -5.14
C HIS A 146 -13.07 -18.67 -3.66
N ALA A 147 -11.88 -18.60 -3.08
CA ALA A 147 -11.67 -18.81 -1.65
C ALA A 147 -11.14 -17.53 -1.00
N HIS A 148 -11.79 -17.15 0.10
CA HIS A 148 -11.34 -16.07 0.97
C HIS A 148 -10.67 -16.67 2.20
N ARG A 149 -9.56 -16.06 2.65
CA ARG A 149 -8.98 -16.44 3.93
C ARG A 149 -9.90 -15.94 5.04
N GLY A 150 -10.37 -16.85 5.90
CA GLY A 150 -11.15 -16.48 7.08
C GLY A 150 -10.33 -15.56 7.98
N SER A 151 -10.96 -14.48 8.47
CA SER A 151 -10.41 -13.72 9.59
C SER A 151 -10.46 -14.62 10.82
N GLY A 152 -9.36 -14.73 11.57
CA GLY A 152 -9.29 -15.56 12.79
C GLY A 152 -10.22 -15.10 13.92
N ASP A 153 -10.82 -13.92 13.77
CA ASP A 153 -11.87 -13.41 14.65
C ASP A 153 -13.21 -13.87 14.06
N GLY A 154 -13.94 -14.75 14.76
CA GLY A 154 -15.17 -15.42 14.32
C GLY A 154 -16.38 -14.54 13.94
N GLY A 155 -16.16 -13.28 13.56
CA GLY A 155 -17.12 -12.50 12.80
C GLY A 155 -17.06 -12.93 11.34
N ALA A 156 -18.20 -13.37 10.80
CA ALA A 156 -18.39 -13.59 9.38
C ALA A 156 -17.94 -12.33 8.61
N ALA A 157 -16.73 -12.36 8.06
CA ALA A 157 -16.26 -11.31 7.18
C ALA A 157 -17.20 -11.32 5.99
N ALA A 158 -17.99 -10.25 5.83
CA ALA A 158 -18.80 -10.05 4.64
C ALA A 158 -17.87 -10.27 3.44
N PRO A 159 -18.22 -11.17 2.49
CA PRO A 159 -17.35 -11.43 1.36
C PRO A 159 -17.08 -10.08 0.71
N ALA A 160 -15.80 -9.71 0.66
CA ALA A 160 -15.36 -8.58 -0.15
C ALA A 160 -15.90 -8.89 -1.54
N ARG A 161 -16.98 -8.19 -1.92
CA ARG A 161 -17.71 -8.48 -3.14
C ARG A 161 -16.68 -8.48 -4.26
N CYS A 162 -16.41 -9.66 -4.83
CA CYS A 162 -15.59 -9.82 -6.01
C CYS A 162 -16.35 -9.21 -7.19
N HIS A 163 -16.50 -7.88 -7.21
CA HIS A 163 -17.08 -7.12 -8.30
C HIS A 163 -16.28 -7.28 -9.61
N ALA A 164 -15.09 -7.88 -9.55
CA ALA A 164 -14.24 -8.15 -10.71
C ALA A 164 -14.60 -9.42 -11.49
N LEU A 165 -15.33 -10.38 -10.90
CA LEU A 165 -15.74 -11.62 -11.59
C LEU A 165 -17.17 -11.56 -12.14
N VAL A 166 -17.95 -10.54 -11.76
CA VAL A 166 -19.24 -10.25 -12.36
C VAL A 166 -19.03 -9.21 -13.45
N PRO A 167 -19.17 -9.56 -14.75
CA PRO A 167 -19.17 -8.58 -15.81
C PRO A 167 -20.51 -7.86 -15.78
N ASP A 168 -20.66 -6.85 -14.92
CA ASP A 168 -21.79 -5.94 -15.07
C ASP A 168 -21.42 -4.48 -14.80
N ALA A 169 -21.70 -3.67 -15.81
CA ALA A 169 -21.64 -2.22 -15.89
C ALA A 169 -20.36 -1.52 -15.40
N ALA A 170 -19.29 -1.61 -16.19
CA ALA A 170 -18.30 -0.52 -16.28
C ALA A 170 -18.93 0.71 -16.98
N LEU A 171 -19.97 1.28 -16.39
CA LEU A 171 -20.47 2.61 -16.74
C LEU A 171 -19.87 3.59 -15.76
N ALA A 172 -19.23 4.61 -16.32
CA ALA A 172 -18.66 5.79 -15.67
C ALA A 172 -19.41 6.22 -14.39
N HIS A 173 -19.11 5.56 -13.27
CA HIS A 173 -19.52 6.05 -11.97
C HIS A 173 -18.58 7.20 -11.67
N ALA A 174 -19.13 8.41 -11.58
CA ALA A 174 -18.43 9.53 -10.99
C ALA A 174 -17.82 9.04 -9.67
N MET A 175 -16.50 9.14 -9.55
CA MET A 175 -15.83 8.64 -8.35
C MET A 175 -16.44 9.35 -7.15
N PRO A 176 -16.86 8.62 -6.11
CA PRO A 176 -17.33 9.26 -4.89
C PRO A 176 -16.21 10.18 -4.37
N ARG A 177 -16.60 11.33 -3.82
CA ARG A 177 -15.65 12.26 -3.21
C ARG A 177 -14.74 11.48 -2.24
N PRO A 178 -13.40 11.64 -2.32
CA PRO A 178 -12.49 10.95 -1.43
C PRO A 178 -12.90 11.15 0.03
N PRO A 179 -12.95 10.07 0.83
CA PRO A 179 -13.31 10.20 2.23
C PRO A 179 -12.25 10.99 2.99
N PRO A 180 -12.60 11.63 4.13
CA PRO A 180 -11.63 12.35 4.95
C PRO A 180 -10.41 11.51 5.35
N ALA A 181 -10.60 10.19 5.53
CA ALA A 181 -9.50 9.26 5.80
C ALA A 181 -8.47 9.20 4.66
N ALA A 182 -8.90 9.23 3.39
CA ALA A 182 -7.99 9.22 2.25
C ALA A 182 -7.17 10.52 2.17
N LEU A 183 -7.79 11.67 2.44
CA LEU A 183 -7.09 12.95 2.54
C LEU A 183 -6.10 12.97 3.72
N LEU A 184 -6.44 12.33 4.83
CA LEU A 184 -5.53 12.19 5.96
C LEU A 184 -4.30 11.35 5.58
N GLU A 185 -4.46 10.24 4.87
CA GLU A 185 -3.35 9.42 4.42
C GLU A 185 -2.45 10.17 3.43
N LEU A 186 -3.05 10.90 2.50
CA LEU A 186 -2.35 11.78 1.56
C LEU A 186 -1.43 12.77 2.32
N HIS A 187 -2.01 13.55 3.23
CA HIS A 187 -1.24 14.52 4.01
C HIS A 187 -0.21 13.88 4.94
N THR A 188 -0.49 12.67 5.44
CA THR A 188 0.44 11.93 6.29
C THR A 188 1.68 11.51 5.49
N LEU A 189 1.50 10.98 4.27
CA LEU A 189 2.60 10.63 3.38
C LEU A 189 3.38 11.86 2.91
N GLN A 190 2.70 12.95 2.55
CA GLN A 190 3.36 14.19 2.16
C GLN A 190 4.19 14.77 3.32
N ALA A 191 3.65 14.79 4.55
CA ALA A 191 4.38 15.23 5.73
C ALA A 191 5.57 14.33 6.08
N LEU A 192 5.44 13.01 5.86
CA LEU A 192 6.55 12.06 6.00
C LEU A 192 7.67 12.37 5.01
N ASP A 193 7.35 12.52 3.71
CA ASP A 193 8.35 12.83 2.68
C ASP A 193 9.04 14.16 2.93
N ALA A 194 8.28 15.17 3.38
CA ALA A 194 8.83 16.46 3.79
C ALA A 194 9.84 16.31 4.95
N THR A 195 9.49 15.53 5.97
CA THR A 195 10.35 15.28 7.13
C THR A 195 11.61 14.50 6.73
N LEU A 196 11.48 13.49 5.86
CA LEU A 196 12.62 12.72 5.34
C LEU A 196 13.54 13.59 4.46
N ALA A 197 12.99 14.63 3.83
CA ALA A 197 13.77 15.65 3.10
C ALA A 197 14.40 16.71 4.02
N GLY A 198 14.18 16.64 5.33
CA GLY A 198 14.75 17.56 6.33
C GLY A 198 13.93 18.83 6.58
N ALA A 199 12.69 18.91 6.09
CA ALA A 199 11.83 20.07 6.33
C ALA A 199 11.46 20.19 7.83
N SER A 200 11.46 21.43 8.32
CA SER A 200 10.96 21.78 9.64
C SER A 200 9.43 21.66 9.71
N LEU A 201 8.87 21.53 10.93
CA LEU A 201 7.41 21.47 11.10
C LEU A 201 6.68 22.69 10.49
N ARG A 202 7.31 23.87 10.49
CA ARG A 202 6.72 25.08 9.88
C ARG A 202 6.70 24.96 8.36
N GLU A 203 7.80 24.54 7.73
CA GLU A 203 7.87 24.31 6.27
C GLU A 203 6.88 23.23 5.83
N VAL A 204 6.72 22.16 6.61
CA VAL A 204 5.69 21.14 6.39
C VAL A 204 4.30 21.79 6.45
N GLY A 205 4.02 22.61 7.46
CA GLY A 205 2.74 23.34 7.57
C GLY A 205 2.47 24.24 6.37
N GLU A 206 3.49 24.98 5.93
CA GLU A 206 3.42 25.90 4.79
C GLU A 206 3.16 25.15 3.48
N GLY A 207 3.85 24.03 3.25
CA GLY A 207 3.65 23.23 2.03
C GLY A 207 2.31 22.49 1.97
N LEU A 208 1.75 22.08 3.11
CA LEU A 208 0.46 21.37 3.15
C LEU A 208 -0.75 22.32 3.17
N PHE A 209 -0.63 23.48 3.82
CA PHE A 209 -1.77 24.35 4.13
C PHE A 209 -1.62 25.78 3.60
N GLY A 210 -0.47 26.13 3.00
CA GLY A 210 -0.19 27.45 2.45
C GLY A 210 0.49 28.41 3.44
N ALA A 211 1.10 29.46 2.90
CA ALA A 211 1.80 30.49 3.67
C ALA A 211 0.86 31.27 4.61
N ASP A 212 -0.36 31.59 4.15
CA ASP A 212 -1.35 32.32 4.94
C ASP A 212 -1.76 31.54 6.19
N ALA A 213 -1.90 30.22 6.09
CA ALA A 213 -2.28 29.36 7.21
C ALA A 213 -1.21 29.30 8.31
N VAL A 214 0.08 29.49 7.96
CA VAL A 214 1.20 29.47 8.92
C VAL A 214 1.59 30.87 9.41
N ALA A 215 0.88 31.93 9.03
CA ALA A 215 1.17 33.30 9.47
C ALA A 215 1.21 33.40 11.01
N ASP A 216 0.26 32.75 11.68
CA ASP A 216 0.12 32.74 13.14
C ASP A 216 0.77 31.52 13.82
N TRP A 217 1.78 30.88 13.19
CA TRP A 217 2.37 29.61 13.67
C TRP A 217 2.81 29.58 15.14
N TYR A 218 3.23 30.74 15.68
CA TYR A 218 3.67 30.89 17.06
C TYR A 218 2.56 31.36 18.00
N SER A 219 1.44 31.86 17.47
CA SER A 219 0.32 32.44 18.21
C SER A 219 -0.84 31.45 18.34
N ASP A 220 -1.08 30.60 17.33
CA ASP A 220 -2.07 29.52 17.34
C ASP A 220 -1.39 28.13 17.32
N GLY A 221 -1.55 27.39 18.41
CA GLY A 221 -0.98 26.05 18.58
C GLY A 221 -1.71 24.93 17.80
N GLY A 222 -2.89 25.22 17.21
CA GLY A 222 -3.74 24.24 16.54
C GLY A 222 -3.07 23.62 15.31
N LEU A 223 -2.67 24.46 14.35
CA LEU A 223 -2.01 24.01 13.11
C LEU A 223 -0.69 23.29 13.40
N ARG A 224 0.14 23.85 14.28
CA ARG A 224 1.39 23.23 14.73
C ARG A 224 1.16 21.84 15.32
N SER A 225 0.12 21.68 16.12
CA SER A 225 -0.25 20.38 16.70
C SER A 225 -0.74 19.41 15.63
N LYS A 226 -1.51 19.87 14.63
CA LYS A 226 -1.97 19.06 13.49
C LYS A 226 -0.79 18.53 12.67
N VAL A 227 0.14 19.41 12.26
CA VAL A 227 1.34 19.04 11.50
C VAL A 227 2.18 18.02 12.28
N ARG A 228 2.43 18.28 13.58
CA ARG A 228 3.17 17.35 14.43
C ARG A 228 2.51 15.96 14.51
N ARG A 229 1.17 15.88 14.52
CA ARG A 229 0.45 14.60 14.49
C ARG A 229 0.60 13.88 13.15
N LEU A 230 0.54 14.60 12.03
CA LEU A 230 0.77 14.02 10.70
C LEU A 230 2.17 13.41 10.60
N VAL A 231 3.21 14.16 11.01
CA VAL A 231 4.60 13.68 11.00
C VAL A 231 4.77 12.43 11.88
N ARG A 232 4.26 12.47 13.12
CA ARG A 232 4.32 11.31 14.03
C ARG A 232 3.58 10.09 13.48
N ARG A 233 2.43 10.30 12.84
CA ARG A 233 1.65 9.23 12.21
C ARG A 233 2.43 8.61 11.05
N GLY A 234 3.03 9.44 10.18
CA GLY A 234 3.82 8.97 9.05
C GLY A 234 5.03 8.14 9.48
N ASP A 235 5.78 8.62 10.47
CA ASP A 235 6.93 7.88 11.02
C ASP A 235 6.50 6.55 11.65
N ALA A 236 5.41 6.55 12.43
CA ALA A 236 4.87 5.32 13.03
C ALA A 236 4.39 4.30 11.99
N LEU A 237 3.74 4.75 10.91
CA LEU A 237 3.32 3.89 9.81
C LEU A 237 4.52 3.33 9.05
N MET A 238 5.52 4.16 8.74
CA MET A 238 6.77 3.73 8.11
C MET A 238 7.51 2.67 8.94
N ARG A 239 7.72 2.91 10.25
CA ARG A 239 8.56 2.06 11.14
C ARG A 239 7.90 0.76 11.62
N GLY A 240 6.75 0.40 11.07
CA GLY A 240 6.11 -0.89 11.38
C GLY A 240 4.59 -0.85 11.31
N GLY A 241 3.96 0.33 11.39
CA GLY A 241 2.51 0.45 11.25
C GLY A 241 1.98 -0.02 9.89
N TYR A 242 2.80 0.01 8.83
CA TYR A 242 2.48 -0.55 7.51
C TYR A 242 2.11 -2.03 7.60
N ARG A 243 2.65 -2.79 8.56
CA ARG A 243 2.33 -4.20 8.77
C ARG A 243 0.88 -4.40 9.16
N ARG A 244 0.31 -3.48 9.95
CA ARG A 244 -1.13 -3.49 10.27
C ARG A 244 -1.97 -3.23 9.03
N LEU A 245 -1.57 -2.27 8.19
CA LEU A 245 -2.25 -2.01 6.91
C LEU A 245 -2.20 -3.24 6.00
N ALA A 246 -1.07 -3.95 6.00
CA ALA A 246 -0.87 -5.16 5.22
C ALA A 246 -1.45 -6.43 5.86
N GLN A 247 -2.03 -6.36 7.07
CA GLN A 247 -2.51 -7.51 7.85
C GLN A 247 -1.41 -8.58 8.08
N LEU A 248 -0.19 -8.11 8.34
CA LEU A 248 0.96 -8.93 8.69
C LEU A 248 1.10 -9.06 10.21
N PRO A 249 1.71 -10.15 10.70
CA PRO A 249 2.04 -10.26 12.12
C PRO A 249 2.96 -9.10 12.54
N PRO A 250 2.80 -8.56 13.76
CA PRO A 250 3.67 -7.51 14.27
C PRO A 250 5.12 -7.98 14.29
N LEU A 251 6.06 -7.03 14.22
CA LEU A 251 7.46 -7.34 14.47
C LEU A 251 7.59 -7.84 15.92
N GLU A 252 8.29 -8.95 16.13
CA GLU A 252 8.67 -9.36 17.48
C GLU A 252 9.39 -8.17 18.16
N LYS A 253 8.91 -7.78 19.34
CA LYS A 253 9.50 -6.70 20.14
C LYS A 253 10.93 -7.10 20.50
N GLY A 254 11.90 -6.63 19.72
CA GLY A 254 13.30 -6.92 19.99
C GLY A 254 14.33 -6.33 19.04
N ARG A 255 13.94 -5.74 17.89
CA ARG A 255 14.95 -5.33 16.89
C ARG A 255 14.94 -3.90 16.39
N PHE A 256 13.94 -3.08 16.76
CA PHE A 256 13.91 -1.66 16.38
C PHE A 256 13.55 -0.69 17.50
N ASP A 257 13.35 -1.17 18.74
CA ASP A 257 13.35 -0.28 19.90
C ASP A 257 14.80 0.14 20.17
N LYS A 258 15.26 1.17 19.45
CA LYS A 258 16.18 2.11 20.08
C LYS A 258 15.35 2.89 21.08
N ASP A 259 15.15 2.28 22.24
CA ASP A 259 14.70 2.96 23.44
C ASP A 259 15.72 4.07 23.71
N ALA A 260 15.43 5.27 23.22
CA ALA A 260 16.16 6.48 23.59
C ALA A 260 15.71 6.87 25.00
N LYS A 261 15.98 6.01 25.99
CA LYS A 261 16.16 6.48 27.35
C LYS A 261 17.55 7.13 27.39
N ARG A 262 17.56 8.45 27.33
CA ARG A 262 18.69 9.23 27.83
C ARG A 262 18.30 9.84 29.18
N PRO A 263 19.31 9.98 30.07
CA PRO A 263 19.15 10.23 31.50
C PRO A 263 18.52 11.60 31.81
#